data_AF-B6JLW2-F1
#
_entry.id   AF-B6JLW2-F1
#
_cell.length_a   1.000
_cell.length_b   1.000
_cell.length_c   1.000
_cell.angle_alpha   90.00
_cell.angle_beta   90.00
_cell.angle_gamma   90.00
#
_symmetry.space_group_name_H-M   'P 1'
#
loop_
_entity.id
_entity.type
_entity.pdbx_description
1 polymer ?
#
loop_
_entity_poly.entity_id
_entity_poly.type
_entity_poly.pdbx_seq_one_letter_code
_entity_poly.pdbx_strand_id
1 'polypeptide(L)'
;MNHLLILYNPYYQKDVIQQHLSVLQEKSQVGFGKIRSKLNDQEKHDSLEEIYKATNEKNFLQLFLTDYANLFAAKVIKVSKDIDEGLIPSYYEEKIWKWKTFLLSAI
;
A
#
# COMPACT_ATOMS: atom_id res chain seq x y z
N MET A 1 15.70 9.75 5.99
CA MET A 1 14.34 9.49 5.48
C MET A 1 14.31 8.09 4.94
N ASN A 2 13.34 7.26 5.34
CA ASN A 2 13.22 5.89 4.85
C ASN A 2 12.29 5.89 3.64
N HIS A 3 12.84 5.66 2.45
CA HIS A 3 12.07 5.59 1.21
C HIS A 3 11.75 4.13 0.91
N LEU A 4 10.47 3.78 0.84
CA LEU A 4 10.03 2.44 0.47
C LEU A 4 9.52 2.47 -0.98
N LEU A 5 10.38 2.09 -1.93
CA LEU A 5 9.96 1.95 -3.32
C LEU A 5 9.25 0.61 -3.51
N ILE A 6 7.92 0.63 -3.68
CA ILE A 6 7.15 -0.53 -4.14
C ILE A 6 6.71 -0.23 -5.56
N LEU A 7 7.44 -0.79 -6.53
CA LEU A 7 7.05 -0.69 -7.94
C LEU A 7 5.79 -1.52 -8.18
N TYR A 8 4.77 -0.84 -8.69
CA TYR A 8 3.49 -1.43 -9.04
C TYR A 8 3.65 -2.54 -10.09
N ASN A 9 2.81 -3.58 -9.97
CA ASN A 9 2.96 -4.86 -10.64
C ASN A 9 2.09 -4.93 -11.92
N PRO A 10 2.62 -5.21 -13.11
CA PRO A 10 1.87 -5.21 -14.38
C PRO A 10 0.65 -6.15 -14.48
N TYR A 11 0.36 -6.98 -13.46
CA TYR A 11 -0.83 -7.83 -13.39
C TYR A 11 -2.08 -7.15 -12.79
N TYR A 12 -2.01 -5.87 -12.45
CA TYR A 12 -3.17 -5.13 -11.94
C TYR A 12 -4.16 -4.80 -13.07
N GLN A 13 -5.46 -4.86 -12.78
CA GLN A 13 -6.52 -4.43 -13.69
C GLN A 13 -6.34 -2.95 -14.05
N LYS A 14 -6.83 -2.57 -15.24
CA LYS A 14 -6.69 -1.22 -15.79
C LYS A 14 -7.24 -0.12 -14.85
N ASP A 15 -8.26 -0.44 -14.06
CA ASP A 15 -9.00 0.54 -13.26
C ASP A 15 -8.53 0.64 -11.80
N VAL A 16 -7.47 -0.07 -11.42
CA VAL A 16 -7.03 -0.15 -10.02
C VAL A 16 -6.62 1.20 -9.45
N ILE A 17 -5.89 2.02 -10.20
CA ILE A 17 -5.53 3.37 -9.74
C ILE A 17 -6.78 4.23 -9.54
N GLN A 18 -7.75 4.15 -10.45
CA GLN A 18 -9.02 4.88 -10.34
C GLN A 18 -9.80 4.48 -9.08
N GLN A 19 -9.88 3.18 -8.77
CA GLN A 19 -10.55 2.72 -7.55
C GLN A 19 -9.88 3.23 -6.28
N HIS A 20 -8.54 3.26 -6.23
CA HIS A 20 -7.83 3.84 -5.09
C HIS A 20 -8.09 5.34 -4.96
N LEU A 21 -8.11 6.07 -6.08
CA LEU A 21 -8.41 7.50 -6.09
C LEU A 21 -9.85 7.80 -5.64
N SER A 22 -10.84 7.00 -6.05
CA SER A 22 -12.23 7.18 -5.61
C SER A 22 -12.38 7.03 -4.11
N VAL A 23 -11.81 5.98 -3.51
CA VAL A 23 -11.82 5.77 -2.06
C VAL A 23 -11.10 6.91 -1.34
N LEU A 24 -9.94 7.32 -1.87
CA LEU A 24 -9.15 8.41 -1.30
C LEU A 24 -9.90 9.75 -1.32
N GLN A 25 -10.62 10.06 -2.41
CA GLN A 25 -11.43 11.28 -2.51
C GLN A 25 -12.61 11.26 -1.55
N GLU A 26 -13.25 10.11 -1.34
CA GLU A 26 -14.42 9.99 -0.47
C GLU A 26 -14.05 9.98 1.02
N LYS A 27 -12.99 9.24 1.39
CA LYS A 27 -12.62 8.98 2.79
C LYS A 27 -11.40 9.77 3.27
N SER A 28 -10.76 10.53 2.39
CA SER A 28 -9.45 11.19 2.61
C SER A 28 -8.32 10.22 2.97
N GLN A 29 -8.58 8.92 2.89
CA GLN A 29 -7.65 7.84 3.20
C GLN A 29 -7.91 6.66 2.27
N VAL A 30 -6.88 5.87 1.98
CA VAL A 30 -7.02 4.63 1.21
C VAL A 30 -5.99 3.59 1.61
N GLY A 31 -6.41 2.32 1.60
CA GLY A 31 -5.60 1.15 1.86
C GLY A 31 -4.95 0.57 0.60
N PHE A 32 -3.67 0.23 0.70
CA PHE A 32 -2.92 -0.49 -0.34
C PHE A 32 -2.45 -1.85 0.18
N GLY A 33 -2.83 -2.92 -0.49
CA GLY A 33 -2.34 -4.27 -0.19
C GLY A 33 -0.93 -4.53 -0.73
N LYS A 34 -0.07 -5.16 0.08
CA LYS A 34 1.25 -5.69 -0.33
C LYS A 34 1.20 -7.21 -0.54
N ILE A 35 1.57 -7.69 -1.74
CA ILE A 35 1.77 -9.12 -2.02
C ILE A 35 3.06 -9.57 -1.32
N ARG A 36 3.01 -10.68 -0.58
CA ARG A 36 4.23 -11.41 -0.21
C ARG A 36 4.66 -12.31 -1.36
N SER A 37 5.88 -12.11 -1.86
CA SER A 37 6.53 -13.10 -2.72
C SER A 37 6.98 -14.28 -1.86
N LYS A 38 6.63 -15.51 -2.26
CA LYS A 38 7.03 -16.75 -1.56
C LYS A 38 8.55 -17.00 -1.56
N LEU A 39 9.31 -16.26 -2.37
CA LEU A 39 10.72 -16.55 -2.66
C LEU A 39 11.73 -15.87 -1.71
N ASN A 40 11.32 -14.94 -0.83
CA ASN A 40 12.26 -14.05 -0.11
C ASN A 40 11.97 -13.88 1.39
N ASP A 41 11.32 -14.86 2.03
CA ASP A 41 10.69 -14.69 3.35
C ASP A 41 11.66 -14.71 4.56
N GLN A 42 12.99 -14.80 4.41
CA GLN A 42 13.88 -15.09 5.55
C GLN A 42 14.89 -13.99 5.96
N GLU A 43 15.33 -13.08 5.09
CA GLU A 43 16.57 -12.32 5.42
C GLU A 43 16.39 -10.84 5.83
N LYS A 44 15.19 -10.23 5.78
CA LYS A 44 15.02 -8.78 6.07
C LYS A 44 13.75 -8.37 6.84
N HIS A 45 13.06 -9.30 7.51
CA HIS A 45 11.75 -8.97 8.13
C HIS A 45 11.86 -8.05 9.34
N ASP A 46 12.80 -8.27 10.24
CA ASP A 46 12.84 -7.55 11.53
C ASP A 46 13.09 -6.05 11.35
N SER A 47 14.05 -5.67 10.52
CA SER A 47 14.36 -4.26 10.24
C SER A 47 13.21 -3.54 9.51
N LEU A 48 12.43 -4.25 8.69
CA LEU A 48 11.27 -3.67 8.01
C LEU A 48 10.08 -3.50 8.95
N GLU A 49 9.86 -4.44 9.88
CA GLU A 49 8.80 -4.32 10.87
C GLU A 49 9.02 -3.11 11.80
N GLU A 50 10.26 -2.83 12.18
CA GLU A 50 10.60 -1.62 12.95
C GLU A 50 10.24 -0.34 12.19
N ILE A 51 10.57 -0.27 10.89
CA ILE A 51 10.23 0.86 10.02
C ILE A 51 8.70 1.01 9.92
N TYR A 52 7.97 -0.10 9.77
CA TYR A 52 6.51 -0.09 9.70
C TYR A 52 5.87 0.40 11.01
N LYS A 53 6.36 -0.06 12.16
CA LYS A 53 5.88 0.40 13.48
C LYS A 53 6.22 1.87 13.74
N ALA A 54 7.36 2.35 13.24
CA ALA A 54 7.79 3.74 13.38
C ALA A 54 7.08 4.70 12.41
N THR A 55 6.30 4.19 11.45
CA THR A 55 5.63 5.01 10.44
C THR A 55 4.45 5.76 11.06
N ASN A 56 4.44 7.08 10.92
CA ASN A 56 3.38 7.98 11.41
C ASN A 56 3.32 9.26 10.56
N GLU A 57 2.46 10.22 10.90
CA GLU A 57 2.32 11.47 10.13
C GLU A 57 3.59 12.32 10.00
N LYS A 58 4.48 12.28 11.02
CA LYS A 58 5.75 13.01 11.06
C LYS A 58 6.90 12.21 10.46
N ASN A 59 6.85 10.89 10.60
CA ASN A 59 7.80 9.93 10.03
C ASN A 59 7.10 9.02 9.04
N PHE A 60 6.62 9.59 7.94
CA PHE A 60 5.80 8.89 6.95
C PHE A 60 6.67 8.17 5.93
N LEU A 61 6.10 7.13 5.32
CA LEU A 61 6.70 6.48 4.16
C LEU A 61 6.13 7.10 2.88
N GLN A 62 6.92 7.10 1.81
CA GLN A 62 6.46 7.49 0.49
C GLN A 62 6.20 6.22 -0.32
N LEU A 63 4.98 6.07 -0.82
CA LEU A 63 4.60 5.00 -1.73
C LEU A 63 4.54 5.57 -3.14
N PHE A 64 5.26 4.95 -4.08
CA PHE A 64 5.25 5.32 -5.48
C PHE A 64 4.50 4.28 -6.28
N LEU A 65 3.56 4.72 -7.13
CA LEU A 65 2.74 3.85 -7.98
C LEU A 65 2.93 4.30 -9.42
N THR A 66 2.97 3.37 -10.36
CA THR A 66 3.13 3.69 -11.77
C THR A 66 2.36 2.73 -12.64
N ASP A 67 1.73 3.25 -13.69
CA ASP A 67 1.10 2.49 -14.77
C ASP A 67 1.99 2.50 -16.04
N TYR A 68 3.28 2.78 -15.90
CA TYR A 68 4.28 3.08 -16.94
C TYR A 68 4.08 4.40 -17.70
N ALA A 69 2.88 4.96 -17.75
CA ALA A 69 2.61 6.25 -18.38
C ALA A 69 2.70 7.42 -17.40
N ASN A 70 2.38 7.16 -16.13
CA ASN A 70 2.26 8.13 -15.04
C ASN A 70 2.99 7.61 -13.80
N LEU A 71 3.44 8.55 -12.96
CA LEU A 71 3.99 8.28 -11.63
C LEU A 71 3.15 9.01 -10.59
N PHE A 72 2.59 8.24 -9.66
CA PHE A 72 1.81 8.74 -8.53
C PHE A 72 2.62 8.55 -7.24
N ALA A 73 2.56 9.52 -6.34
CA ALA A 73 3.20 9.45 -5.03
C ALA A 73 2.14 9.62 -3.93
N ALA A 74 2.18 8.75 -2.92
CA ALA A 74 1.26 8.76 -1.80
C ALA A 74 2.02 8.81 -0.47
N LYS A 75 1.49 9.58 0.48
CA LYS A 75 1.99 9.67 1.86
C LYS A 75 1.38 8.54 2.68
N VAL A 76 2.20 7.59 3.12
CA VAL A 76 1.80 6.48 3.98
C VAL A 76 2.03 6.84 5.43
N ILE A 77 0.95 6.95 6.19
CA ILE A 77 0.97 7.35 7.60
C ILE A 77 0.89 6.16 8.54
N LYS A 78 0.45 4.99 8.07
CA LYS A 78 0.33 3.79 8.91
C LYS A 78 0.48 2.54 8.08
N VAL A 79 1.08 1.51 8.67
CA VAL A 79 1.19 0.16 8.10
C VAL A 79 0.57 -0.81 9.11
N SER A 80 -0.48 -1.53 8.71
CA SER A 80 -1.16 -2.47 9.60
C SER A 80 -1.71 -3.67 8.84
N LYS A 81 -2.00 -4.74 9.57
CA LYS A 81 -2.73 -5.91 9.03
C LYS A 81 -4.23 -5.69 9.13
N ASP A 82 -4.66 -4.95 10.15
CA ASP A 82 -6.03 -4.55 10.40
C ASP A 82 -6.27 -3.15 9.80
N ILE A 83 -7.17 -3.08 8.81
CA ILE A 83 -7.63 -1.85 8.18
C ILE A 83 -9.15 -1.94 8.05
N ASP A 84 -9.83 -0.79 8.09
CA ASP A 84 -11.26 -0.71 7.82
C ASP A 84 -11.53 -1.17 6.38
N GLU A 85 -12.45 -2.11 6.22
CA GLU A 85 -12.85 -2.66 4.92
C GLU A 85 -13.34 -1.55 3.97
N GLY A 86 -13.96 -0.49 4.51
CA GLY A 86 -14.41 0.66 3.71
C GLY A 86 -13.29 1.50 3.10
N LEU A 87 -12.04 1.31 3.53
CA LEU A 87 -10.84 1.96 2.98
C LEU A 87 -10.12 1.10 1.94
N ILE A 88 -10.55 -0.15 1.76
CA ILE A 88 -9.96 -1.09 0.82
C ILE A 88 -10.68 -0.98 -0.52
N PRO A 89 -9.98 -0.67 -1.62
CA PRO A 89 -10.60 -0.71 -2.95
C PRO A 89 -11.15 -2.10 -3.28
N SER A 90 -12.33 -2.15 -3.90
CA SER A 90 -13.05 -3.40 -4.20
C SER A 90 -12.25 -4.39 -5.05
N TYR A 91 -11.28 -3.91 -5.84
CA TYR A 91 -10.28 -4.74 -6.51
C TYR A 91 -9.62 -5.80 -5.60
N TYR A 92 -9.45 -5.50 -4.31
CA TYR A 92 -8.84 -6.45 -3.38
C TYR A 92 -9.81 -7.55 -2.93
N GLU A 93 -11.14 -7.37 -3.01
CA GLU A 93 -12.16 -8.31 -2.51
C GLU A 93 -11.98 -9.73 -3.04
N GLU A 94 -11.74 -9.89 -4.35
CA GLU A 94 -11.54 -11.19 -4.98
C GLU A 94 -10.20 -11.87 -4.59
N LYS A 95 -9.27 -11.10 -4.02
CA LYS A 95 -7.88 -11.51 -3.82
C LYS A 95 -7.40 -11.37 -2.37
N ILE A 96 -8.28 -11.05 -1.40
CA ILE A 96 -7.94 -10.75 0.01
C ILE A 96 -6.92 -11.75 0.57
N TRP A 97 -7.11 -13.05 0.33
CA TRP A 97 -6.24 -14.13 0.81
C TRP A 97 -4.77 -14.07 0.35
N LYS A 98 -4.45 -13.31 -0.71
CA LYS A 98 -3.07 -13.12 -1.20
C LYS A 98 -2.32 -11.98 -0.51
N TRP A 99 -3.03 -11.09 0.19
CA TRP A 99 -2.46 -9.87 0.77
C TRP A 99 -2.38 -10.02 2.30
N LYS A 100 -1.22 -9.73 2.87
CA LYS A 100 -0.97 -9.92 4.33
C LYS A 100 -0.65 -8.62 5.06
N THR A 101 -0.55 -7.50 4.36
CA THR A 101 -0.15 -6.20 4.94
C THR A 101 -0.77 -5.09 4.13
N PHE A 102 -1.43 -4.16 4.80
CA PHE A 102 -2.04 -2.98 4.20
C PHE A 102 -1.27 -1.71 4.61
N LEU A 103 -1.09 -0.81 3.65
CA LEU A 103 -0.52 0.51 3.87
C LEU A 103 -1.68 1.51 3.82
N LEU A 104 -1.88 2.26 4.90
CA LEU A 104 -2.83 3.35 4.94
C LEU A 104 -2.14 4.63 4.51
N SER A 105 -2.67 5.23 3.45
CA SER A 105 -2.26 6.55 2.98
C SER A 105 -3.33 7.59 3.24
N ALA A 106 -2.90 8.84 3.42
CA ALA A 106 -3.76 10.01 3.62
C ALA A 106 -3.22 11.19 2.78
N ILE A 107 -4.10 12.09 2.37
CA ILE A 107 -3.75 13.37 1.69
C ILE A 107 -3.25 14.38 2.72
#